data_AF-A0A4Q3V4D2-F1
#
_entry.id   AF-A0A4Q3V4D2-F1
#
_cell.length_a   1.000
_cell.length_b   1.000
_cell.length_c   1.000
_cell.angle_alpha   90.00
_cell.angle_beta   90.00
_cell.angle_gamma   90.00
#
_symmetry.space_group_name_H-M   'P 1'
#
loop_
_entity.id
_entity.type
_entity.pdbx_description
1 polymer ?
#
loop_
_entity_poly.entity_id
_entity_poly.type
_entity_poly.pdbx_seq_one_letter_code
_entity_poly.pdbx_strand_id
1 'polypeptide(L)'
;MLLAALLMVTTPTTIVFGGDAMFNAIPPSKKPLAELAPQFKSADVAIINLEIPLTNSTTRTTRKTAAELKRKDQFVLKADPRHMAHVKAAGIDMVSLANNHALDYGPKGLSEMIAALDKAGIAHTGAGRNADEAERVAVIRRGRQRIGLVSYLAFMSSGSLKKCTPATENSAGVAVLSFGGKPNNAKVKAIVRRARQSCDVLIVALHWGIEKQTKPTGYQRALGQAFIDAGADVIWGHHPHVLQPTETYRGKPIMFSMGNLVSPRPGKSALATWKIGEESVKLTPYNIRGGRATFK
;
A
#
# COMPACT_ATOMS: atom_id res chain seq x y z
N MET A 1 38.43 -2.72 -37.45
CA MET A 1 37.59 -3.43 -36.46
C MET A 1 36.47 -2.48 -36.03
N LEU A 2 35.26 -2.66 -36.58
CA LEU A 2 34.10 -1.88 -36.19
C LEU A 2 33.47 -2.59 -34.97
N LEU A 3 33.60 -2.00 -33.78
CA LEU A 3 32.98 -2.53 -32.57
C LEU A 3 31.48 -2.21 -32.66
N ALA A 4 30.67 -3.16 -33.09
CA ALA A 4 29.22 -3.05 -33.01
C ALA A 4 28.83 -3.10 -31.52
N ALA A 5 28.53 -1.94 -30.94
CA ALA A 5 27.90 -1.86 -29.63
C ALA A 5 26.50 -2.47 -29.75
N LEU A 6 26.39 -3.73 -29.33
CA LEU A 6 25.11 -4.41 -29.18
C LEU A 6 24.32 -3.65 -28.10
N LEU A 7 23.45 -2.74 -28.51
CA LEU A 7 22.44 -2.15 -27.64
C LEU A 7 21.56 -3.29 -27.13
N MET A 8 21.89 -3.84 -25.96
CA MET A 8 21.00 -4.72 -25.25
C MET A 8 19.73 -3.93 -24.94
N VAL A 9 18.66 -4.22 -25.67
CA VAL A 9 17.32 -3.76 -25.35
C VAL A 9 16.95 -4.41 -24.02
N THR A 10 17.22 -3.73 -22.92
CA THR A 10 16.79 -4.20 -21.60
C THR A 10 15.28 -4.10 -21.55
N THR A 11 14.59 -5.23 -21.35
CA THR A 11 13.15 -5.24 -21.09
C THR A 11 12.84 -4.33 -19.89
N PRO A 12 11.90 -3.38 -20.00
CA PRO A 12 11.55 -2.52 -18.89
C PRO A 12 11.11 -3.34 -17.66
N THR A 13 11.62 -2.99 -16.49
CA THR A 13 11.23 -3.62 -15.23
C THR A 13 9.72 -3.44 -14.99
N THR A 14 9.08 -4.53 -14.61
CA THR A 14 7.64 -4.64 -14.37
C THR A 14 7.33 -4.62 -12.88
N ILE A 15 6.33 -3.83 -12.50
CA ILE A 15 5.83 -3.73 -11.13
C ILE A 15 4.36 -4.07 -11.14
N VAL A 16 3.94 -4.98 -10.27
CA VAL A 16 2.53 -5.32 -10.08
C VAL A 16 2.05 -4.87 -8.71
N PHE A 17 0.90 -4.21 -8.70
CA PHE A 17 0.25 -3.64 -7.54
C PHE A 17 -1.02 -4.41 -7.22
N GLY A 18 -1.12 -4.92 -6.00
CA GLY A 18 -2.35 -5.39 -5.38
C GLY A 18 -3.00 -4.28 -4.54
N GLY A 19 -4.28 -4.42 -4.25
CA GLY A 19 -5.00 -3.51 -3.35
C GLY A 19 -4.90 -3.90 -1.87
N ASP A 20 -6.00 -3.71 -1.15
CA ASP A 20 -6.12 -3.89 0.30
C ASP A 20 -6.10 -5.37 0.73
N ALA A 21 -5.05 -5.80 1.42
CA ALA A 21 -4.91 -7.17 1.93
C ALA A 21 -5.53 -7.30 3.34
N MET A 22 -6.82 -7.62 3.37
CA MET A 22 -7.60 -7.81 4.59
C MET A 22 -7.83 -9.30 4.88
N PHE A 23 -6.89 -9.92 5.60
CA PHE A 23 -6.93 -11.35 5.95
C PHE A 23 -7.89 -11.71 7.12
N ASN A 24 -8.60 -10.74 7.68
CA ASN A 24 -9.44 -10.97 8.86
C ASN A 24 -10.55 -11.98 8.55
N ALA A 25 -10.86 -12.84 9.51
CA ALA A 25 -11.84 -13.92 9.36
C ALA A 25 -11.56 -14.92 8.21
N ILE A 26 -10.35 -14.91 7.64
CA ILE A 26 -9.90 -15.92 6.67
C ILE A 26 -8.88 -16.83 7.36
N PRO A 27 -9.11 -18.14 7.47
CA PRO A 27 -8.12 -19.04 8.05
C PRO A 27 -6.94 -19.25 7.09
N PRO A 28 -5.68 -19.34 7.58
CA PRO A 28 -4.50 -19.59 6.74
C PRO A 28 -4.64 -20.82 5.84
N SER A 29 -5.34 -21.87 6.27
CA SER A 29 -5.58 -23.08 5.46
C SER A 29 -6.25 -22.82 4.10
N LYS A 30 -6.91 -21.67 3.91
CA LYS A 30 -7.53 -21.27 2.63
C LYS A 30 -6.54 -20.75 1.59
N LYS A 31 -5.28 -20.49 1.97
CA LYS A 31 -4.21 -19.99 1.08
C LYS A 31 -4.67 -18.80 0.21
N PRO A 32 -5.12 -17.68 0.82
CA PRO A 32 -5.88 -16.61 0.14
C PRO A 32 -5.17 -15.95 -1.05
N LEU A 33 -3.84 -16.00 -1.11
CA LEU A 33 -3.04 -15.43 -2.21
C LEU A 33 -2.62 -16.44 -3.29
N ALA A 34 -2.95 -17.73 -3.15
CA ALA A 34 -2.45 -18.77 -4.06
C ALA A 34 -2.82 -18.51 -5.52
N GLU A 35 -4.05 -18.08 -5.79
CA GLU A 35 -4.53 -17.79 -7.15
C GLU A 35 -3.88 -16.54 -7.77
N LEU A 36 -3.42 -15.60 -6.93
CA LEU A 36 -2.79 -14.34 -7.36
C LEU A 36 -1.27 -14.47 -7.53
N ALA A 37 -0.69 -15.51 -6.93
CA ALA A 37 0.75 -15.72 -6.89
C ALA A 37 1.40 -15.83 -8.29
N PRO A 38 0.79 -16.47 -9.30
CA PRO A 38 1.38 -16.50 -10.65
C PRO A 38 1.60 -15.11 -11.24
N GLN A 39 0.63 -14.20 -11.08
CA GLN A 39 0.69 -12.83 -11.58
C GLN A 39 1.75 -12.03 -10.82
N PHE A 40 1.82 -12.20 -9.49
CA PHE A 40 2.88 -11.59 -8.68
C PHE A 40 4.28 -12.04 -9.09
N LYS A 41 4.48 -13.35 -9.25
CA LYS A 41 5.79 -13.94 -9.61
C LYS A 41 6.21 -13.69 -11.05
N SER A 42 5.27 -13.34 -11.92
CA SER A 42 5.58 -12.97 -13.31
C SER A 42 6.15 -11.56 -13.48
N ALA A 43 6.05 -10.73 -12.44
CA ALA A 43 6.60 -9.38 -12.43
C ALA A 43 7.95 -9.34 -11.69
N ASP A 44 8.76 -8.32 -11.96
CA ASP A 44 10.03 -8.11 -11.27
C ASP A 44 9.84 -7.64 -9.82
N VAL A 45 8.75 -6.92 -9.56
CA VAL A 45 8.39 -6.39 -8.23
C VAL A 45 6.91 -6.56 -7.97
N ALA A 46 6.54 -7.13 -6.81
CA ALA A 46 5.16 -7.18 -6.35
C ALA A 46 4.94 -6.37 -5.06
N ILE A 47 3.89 -5.53 -5.06
CA ILE A 47 3.58 -4.59 -3.97
C ILE A 47 2.11 -4.70 -3.56
N ILE A 48 1.82 -4.69 -2.26
CA ILE A 48 0.44 -4.74 -1.72
C ILE A 48 0.25 -3.79 -0.53
N ASN A 49 -1.00 -3.41 -0.23
CA ASN A 49 -1.33 -2.69 1.01
C ASN A 49 -1.66 -3.73 2.08
N LEU A 50 -0.79 -3.90 3.09
CA LEU A 50 -1.05 -4.80 4.20
C LEU A 50 -1.81 -4.03 5.28
N GLU A 51 -3.14 -4.10 5.18
CA GLU A 51 -4.00 -3.16 5.88
C GLU A 51 -4.20 -3.48 7.36
N ILE A 52 -4.25 -4.75 7.71
CA ILE A 52 -4.53 -5.19 9.07
C ILE A 52 -3.30 -5.85 9.71
N PRO A 53 -3.11 -5.71 11.04
CA PRO A 53 -1.98 -6.34 11.71
C PRO A 53 -2.11 -7.86 11.67
N LEU A 54 -1.02 -8.50 11.25
CA LEU A 54 -0.80 -9.95 11.39
C LEU A 54 -0.15 -10.19 12.75
N THR A 55 -0.95 -10.48 13.78
CA THR A 55 -0.49 -10.41 15.19
C THR A 55 -1.19 -11.39 16.12
N ASN A 56 -0.46 -11.84 17.14
CA ASN A 56 -1.02 -12.59 18.28
C ASN A 56 -1.48 -11.66 19.41
N SER A 57 -1.12 -10.38 19.39
CA SER A 57 -1.57 -9.38 20.35
C SER A 57 -3.09 -9.42 20.55
N THR A 58 -3.52 -9.33 21.80
CA THR A 58 -4.93 -9.24 22.21
C THR A 58 -5.31 -7.85 22.68
N THR A 59 -4.33 -6.96 22.86
CA THR A 59 -4.52 -5.59 23.31
C THR A 59 -5.06 -4.73 22.17
N ARG A 60 -6.34 -4.36 22.25
CA ARG A 60 -7.01 -3.52 21.24
C ARG A 60 -6.66 -2.04 21.44
N THR A 61 -6.68 -1.28 20.34
CA THR A 61 -6.61 0.18 20.39
C THR A 61 -7.75 0.79 21.19
N THR A 62 -7.46 1.85 21.94
CA THR A 62 -8.44 2.65 22.68
C THR A 62 -9.02 3.79 21.83
N ARG A 63 -8.48 4.05 20.63
CA ARG A 63 -8.94 5.13 19.73
C ARG A 63 -10.30 4.86 19.09
N LYS A 64 -10.74 3.60 19.06
CA LYS A 64 -12.02 3.14 18.52
C LYS A 64 -12.90 2.73 19.70
N THR A 65 -13.88 3.55 20.03
CA THR A 65 -14.68 3.41 21.26
C THR A 65 -15.66 2.24 21.17
N ALA A 66 -16.09 1.69 22.31
CA ALA A 66 -17.10 0.63 22.35
C ALA A 66 -18.41 1.03 21.65
N ALA A 67 -18.82 2.29 21.76
CA ALA A 67 -20.01 2.81 21.09
C ALA A 67 -19.88 2.80 19.56
N GLU A 68 -18.74 3.21 19.02
CA GLU A 68 -18.47 3.18 17.57
C GLU A 68 -18.43 1.76 17.01
N LEU A 69 -17.84 0.84 17.78
CA LEU A 69 -17.80 -0.58 17.43
C LEU A 69 -19.20 -1.19 17.44
N LYS A 70 -20.03 -0.84 18.42
CA LYS A 70 -21.43 -1.29 18.50
C LYS A 70 -22.24 -0.78 17.30
N ARG A 71 -22.02 0.47 16.88
CA ARG A 71 -22.67 1.08 15.70
C ARG A 71 -22.10 0.61 14.36
N LYS A 72 -20.95 -0.07 14.37
CA LYS A 72 -20.21 -0.53 13.18
C LYS A 72 -19.71 0.62 12.29
N ASP A 73 -19.49 1.79 12.88
CA ASP A 73 -18.85 2.94 12.23
C ASP A 73 -17.32 2.75 12.15
N GLN A 74 -16.79 1.90 13.03
CA GLN A 74 -15.37 1.56 13.12
C GLN A 74 -15.22 0.07 13.40
N PHE A 75 -14.06 -0.47 13.02
CA PHE A 75 -13.70 -1.86 13.24
C PHE A 75 -12.30 -1.96 13.85
N VAL A 76 -12.10 -2.92 14.75
CA VAL A 76 -10.77 -3.33 15.24
C VAL A 76 -10.48 -4.70 14.62
N LEU A 77 -9.51 -4.74 13.72
CA LEU A 77 -9.22 -5.87 12.86
C LEU A 77 -7.80 -6.40 13.10
N LYS A 78 -7.66 -7.72 13.04
CA LYS A 78 -6.38 -8.42 12.90
C LYS A 78 -6.60 -9.70 12.12
N ALA A 79 -5.49 -10.33 11.74
CA ALA A 79 -5.50 -11.69 11.25
C ALA A 79 -4.37 -12.52 11.86
N ASP A 80 -4.48 -13.83 11.65
CA ASP A 80 -3.50 -14.82 12.10
C ASP A 80 -2.10 -14.52 11.51
N PRO A 81 -1.04 -14.42 12.33
CA PRO A 81 0.33 -14.19 11.87
C PRO A 81 0.83 -15.18 10.81
N ARG A 82 0.27 -16.40 10.77
CA ARG A 82 0.63 -17.42 9.77
C ARG A 82 0.34 -16.99 8.33
N HIS A 83 -0.51 -15.98 8.11
CA HIS A 83 -0.70 -15.39 6.79
C HIS A 83 0.56 -14.77 6.20
N MET A 84 1.56 -14.42 7.02
CA MET A 84 2.85 -13.94 6.52
C MET A 84 3.54 -14.97 5.59
N ALA A 85 3.35 -16.26 5.85
CA ALA A 85 3.86 -17.31 4.98
C ALA A 85 3.21 -17.27 3.58
N HIS A 86 1.93 -16.89 3.49
CA HIS A 86 1.25 -16.71 2.20
C HIS A 86 1.68 -15.45 1.48
N VAL A 87 1.91 -14.34 2.20
CA VAL A 87 2.46 -13.10 1.63
C VAL A 87 3.84 -13.38 1.02
N LYS A 88 4.73 -14.06 1.77
CA LYS A 88 6.04 -14.48 1.25
C LYS A 88 5.93 -15.46 0.08
N ALA A 89 5.11 -16.49 0.20
CA ALA A 89 4.97 -17.52 -0.84
C ALA A 89 4.36 -16.99 -2.15
N ALA A 90 3.58 -15.90 -2.08
CA ALA A 90 3.03 -15.22 -3.25
C ALA A 90 4.09 -14.41 -4.03
N GLY A 91 5.27 -14.17 -3.44
CA GLY A 91 6.34 -13.39 -4.05
C GLY A 91 6.20 -11.88 -3.85
N ILE A 92 5.56 -11.44 -2.76
CA ILE A 92 5.45 -10.02 -2.42
C ILE A 92 6.81 -9.48 -1.95
N ASP A 93 7.25 -8.39 -2.55
CA ASP A 93 8.54 -7.76 -2.27
C ASP A 93 8.43 -6.56 -1.32
N MET A 94 7.35 -5.78 -1.45
CA MET A 94 7.16 -4.57 -0.68
C MET A 94 5.72 -4.44 -0.17
N VAL A 95 5.54 -3.82 0.99
CA VAL A 95 4.21 -3.51 1.53
C VAL A 95 4.08 -2.06 2.00
N SER A 96 2.90 -1.50 1.77
CA SER A 96 2.43 -0.27 2.40
C SER A 96 1.76 -0.60 3.72
N LEU A 97 2.11 0.13 4.79
CA LEU A 97 1.53 0.00 6.13
C LEU A 97 0.83 1.27 6.62
N ALA A 98 0.92 2.40 5.92
CA ALA A 98 0.27 3.65 6.36
C ALA A 98 -1.24 3.60 6.07
N ASN A 99 -1.98 2.99 6.98
CA ASN A 99 -3.43 2.84 6.86
C ASN A 99 -4.11 3.01 8.24
N ASN A 100 -5.43 3.02 8.24
CA ASN A 100 -6.25 3.24 9.44
C ASN A 100 -6.35 2.03 10.37
N HIS A 101 -5.83 0.86 9.97
CA HIS A 101 -5.95 -0.40 10.71
C HIS A 101 -4.63 -0.94 11.27
N ALA A 102 -3.47 -0.41 10.84
CA ALA A 102 -2.13 -0.87 11.25
C ALA A 102 -1.90 -0.94 12.77
N LEU A 103 -2.59 -0.09 13.56
CA LEU A 103 -2.49 -0.06 15.03
C LEU A 103 -3.77 -0.52 15.75
N ASP A 104 -4.62 -1.30 15.09
CA ASP A 104 -5.83 -1.83 15.72
C ASP A 104 -5.57 -2.68 16.96
N TYR A 105 -4.40 -3.32 17.01
CA TYR A 105 -3.90 -4.08 18.16
C TYR A 105 -2.66 -3.44 18.81
N GLY A 106 -2.59 -2.11 18.71
CA GLY A 106 -1.62 -1.25 19.38
C GLY A 106 -0.17 -1.41 18.89
N PRO A 107 0.77 -0.74 19.58
CA PRO A 107 2.21 -0.80 19.26
C PRO A 107 2.78 -2.22 19.21
N LYS A 108 2.32 -3.11 20.10
CA LYS A 108 2.72 -4.52 20.11
C LYS A 108 2.30 -5.22 18.82
N GLY A 109 1.04 -5.04 18.39
CA GLY A 109 0.55 -5.67 17.16
C GLY A 109 1.26 -5.18 15.90
N LEU A 110 1.55 -3.88 15.83
CA LEU A 110 2.37 -3.32 14.75
C LEU A 110 3.80 -3.88 14.77
N SER A 111 4.44 -3.93 15.94
CA SER A 111 5.82 -4.40 16.09
C SER A 111 5.97 -5.88 15.73
N GLU A 112 5.01 -6.73 16.11
CA GLU A 112 4.98 -8.15 15.71
C GLU A 112 4.87 -8.30 14.18
N MET A 113 4.00 -7.51 13.54
CA MET A 113 3.85 -7.53 12.08
C MET A 113 5.12 -7.07 11.37
N ILE A 114 5.75 -5.98 11.83
CA ILE A 114 7.02 -5.48 11.28
C ILE A 114 8.11 -6.54 11.43
N ALA A 115 8.27 -7.15 12.60
CA ALA A 115 9.27 -8.21 12.81
C ALA A 115 9.04 -9.42 11.89
N ALA A 116 7.78 -9.76 11.61
CA ALA A 116 7.44 -10.83 10.66
C ALA A 116 7.79 -10.46 9.21
N LEU A 117 7.61 -9.20 8.79
CA LEU A 117 8.03 -8.69 7.49
C LEU A 117 9.56 -8.68 7.35
N ASP A 118 10.27 -8.18 8.37
CA ASP A 118 11.73 -8.16 8.42
C ASP A 118 12.29 -9.59 8.29
N LYS A 119 11.76 -10.55 9.06
CA LYS A 119 12.13 -11.97 8.97
C LYS A 119 11.78 -12.60 7.62
N ALA A 120 10.71 -12.13 6.97
CA ALA A 120 10.32 -12.61 5.65
C ALA A 120 11.20 -12.04 4.52
N GLY A 121 11.94 -10.96 4.78
CA GLY A 121 12.73 -10.23 3.78
C GLY A 121 11.87 -9.31 2.91
N ILE A 122 10.70 -8.88 3.41
CA ILE A 122 9.74 -8.05 2.67
C ILE A 122 9.94 -6.60 3.11
N ALA A 123 10.26 -5.72 2.15
CA ALA A 123 10.47 -4.31 2.45
C ALA A 123 9.15 -3.63 2.82
N HIS A 124 9.16 -2.65 3.73
CA HIS A 124 7.95 -2.00 4.20
C HIS A 124 8.17 -0.54 4.59
N THR A 125 7.09 0.23 4.52
CA THR A 125 7.07 1.67 4.83
C THR A 125 5.67 2.10 5.27
N GLY A 126 5.58 3.26 5.92
CA GLY A 126 4.32 3.91 6.27
C GLY A 126 3.84 3.65 7.70
N ALA A 127 4.51 2.78 8.43
CA ALA A 127 4.30 2.57 9.86
C ALA A 127 5.60 2.13 10.51
N GLY A 128 5.78 2.47 11.79
CA GLY A 128 7.03 2.20 12.49
C GLY A 128 6.88 2.34 13.99
N ARG A 129 7.97 2.03 14.72
CA ARG A 129 8.07 2.17 16.18
C ARG A 129 8.23 3.63 16.60
N ASN A 130 8.55 4.50 15.65
CA ASN A 130 8.60 5.96 15.75
C ASN A 130 8.41 6.59 14.35
N ALA A 131 8.43 7.92 14.28
CA ALA A 131 8.26 8.69 13.04
C ALA A 131 9.35 8.39 12.00
N ASP A 132 10.61 8.21 12.42
CA ASP A 132 11.72 7.92 11.51
C ASP A 132 11.57 6.57 10.82
N GLU A 133 11.13 5.55 11.55
CA GLU A 133 10.78 4.25 10.97
C GLU A 133 9.54 4.35 10.06
N ALA A 134 8.49 5.05 10.51
CA ALA A 134 7.25 5.16 9.75
C ALA A 134 7.42 5.89 8.41
N GLU A 135 8.29 6.90 8.37
CA GLU A 135 8.59 7.69 7.17
C GLU A 135 9.77 7.17 6.34
N ARG A 136 10.40 6.07 6.76
CA ARG A 136 11.53 5.46 6.06
C ARG A 136 11.11 4.99 4.67
N VAL A 137 11.94 5.27 3.69
CA VAL A 137 11.76 4.77 2.32
C VAL A 137 12.06 3.27 2.31
N ALA A 138 11.10 2.47 1.89
CA ALA A 138 11.38 1.08 1.55
C ALA A 138 12.10 1.05 0.20
N VAL A 139 13.24 0.40 0.11
CA VAL A 139 14.03 0.34 -1.14
C VAL A 139 14.38 -1.10 -1.45
N ILE A 140 14.14 -1.50 -2.69
CA ILE A 140 14.64 -2.75 -3.25
C ILE A 140 15.47 -2.45 -4.50
N ARG A 141 16.35 -3.38 -4.86
CA ARG A 141 17.15 -3.30 -6.10
C ARG A 141 16.70 -4.38 -7.07
N ARG A 142 16.51 -4.01 -8.33
CA ARG A 142 16.30 -4.91 -9.49
C ARG A 142 17.24 -4.50 -10.61
N GLY A 143 18.19 -5.38 -10.93
CA GLY A 143 19.30 -5.04 -11.83
C GLY A 143 20.06 -3.81 -11.32
N ARG A 144 20.07 -2.74 -12.13
CA ARG A 144 20.72 -1.46 -11.78
C ARG A 144 19.78 -0.45 -11.10
N GLN A 145 18.48 -0.68 -11.12
CA GLN A 145 17.48 0.27 -10.62
C GLN A 145 17.21 0.05 -9.12
N ARG A 146 17.19 1.15 -8.38
CA ARG A 146 16.67 1.24 -7.01
C ARG A 146 15.22 1.69 -7.05
N ILE A 147 14.32 0.84 -6.60
CA ILE A 147 12.88 1.11 -6.58
C ILE A 147 12.51 1.46 -5.14
N GLY A 148 12.04 2.68 -4.94
CA GLY A 148 11.63 3.23 -3.66
C GLY A 148 10.12 3.27 -3.52
N LEU A 149 9.64 2.95 -2.32
CA LEU A 149 8.26 3.09 -1.91
C LEU A 149 8.21 3.98 -0.66
N VAL A 150 7.31 4.97 -0.68
CA VAL A 150 6.88 5.69 0.52
C VAL A 150 5.37 5.53 0.66
N SER A 151 4.87 5.47 1.90
CA SER A 151 3.45 5.27 2.17
C SER A 151 2.94 6.24 3.23
N TYR A 152 1.77 6.84 2.98
CA TYR A 152 1.14 7.77 3.91
C TYR A 152 -0.38 7.59 4.00
N LEU A 153 -0.90 7.73 5.21
CA LEU A 153 -2.32 7.91 5.48
C LEU A 153 -2.72 9.35 5.18
N ALA A 154 -3.69 9.56 4.30
CA ALA A 154 -4.01 10.89 3.75
C ALA A 154 -5.52 11.23 3.80
N PHE A 155 -6.17 10.98 4.93
CA PHE A 155 -7.58 11.35 5.11
C PHE A 155 -7.80 12.86 5.26
N MET A 156 -8.90 13.36 4.67
CA MET A 156 -9.29 14.77 4.80
C MET A 156 -9.78 15.14 6.21
N SER A 157 -10.54 14.25 6.85
CA SER A 157 -11.24 14.58 8.09
C SER A 157 -10.36 14.30 9.32
N SER A 158 -10.30 15.28 10.22
CA SER A 158 -9.65 15.10 11.53
C SER A 158 -10.33 14.00 12.36
N GLY A 159 -11.63 13.77 12.17
CA GLY A 159 -12.39 12.71 12.80
C GLY A 159 -11.85 11.31 12.48
N SER A 160 -11.71 10.97 11.20
CA SER A 160 -11.14 9.67 10.78
C SER A 160 -9.67 9.54 11.18
N LEU A 161 -8.90 10.63 11.09
CA LEU A 161 -7.50 10.64 11.53
C LEU A 161 -7.34 10.41 13.04
N LYS A 162 -8.27 10.89 13.89
CA LYS A 162 -8.25 10.64 15.34
C LYS A 162 -8.38 9.14 15.68
N LYS A 163 -9.00 8.35 14.79
CA LYS A 163 -9.12 6.89 14.90
C LYS A 163 -7.84 6.15 14.53
N CYS A 164 -6.95 6.84 13.84
CA CYS A 164 -5.63 6.36 13.47
C CYS A 164 -4.62 6.76 14.55
N THR A 165 -3.48 6.08 14.61
CA THR A 165 -2.39 6.41 15.54
C THR A 165 -1.21 6.94 14.74
N PRO A 166 -1.05 8.26 14.57
CA PRO A 166 0.14 8.84 13.94
C PRO A 166 1.40 8.50 14.73
N ALA A 167 2.49 8.21 14.05
CA ALA A 167 3.79 8.05 14.67
C ALA A 167 4.28 9.39 15.23
N THR A 168 5.00 9.34 16.36
CA THR A 168 5.75 10.49 16.88
C THR A 168 7.22 10.11 16.99
N GLU A 169 8.08 11.07 17.33
CA GLU A 169 9.49 10.80 17.61
C GLU A 169 9.69 9.63 18.59
N ASN A 170 8.81 9.51 19.58
CA ASN A 170 8.96 8.56 20.68
C ASN A 170 7.84 7.51 20.75
N SER A 171 6.99 7.41 19.72
CA SER A 171 5.88 6.45 19.74
C SER A 171 5.53 5.85 18.39
N ALA A 172 5.16 4.57 18.46
CA ALA A 172 4.73 3.79 17.32
C ALA A 172 3.48 4.37 16.66
N GLY A 173 3.43 4.30 15.34
CA GLY A 173 2.29 4.79 14.59
C GLY A 173 2.49 4.70 13.08
N VAL A 174 1.54 5.29 12.35
CA VAL A 174 1.59 5.43 10.89
C VAL A 174 2.11 6.80 10.47
N ALA A 175 2.72 6.88 9.30
CA ALA A 175 3.07 8.14 8.66
C ALA A 175 1.80 8.81 8.12
N VAL A 176 1.56 10.08 8.47
CA VAL A 176 0.31 10.80 8.17
C VAL A 176 0.55 12.10 7.39
N LEU A 177 -0.31 12.30 6.40
CA LEU A 177 -0.47 13.54 5.65
C LEU A 177 -1.85 14.12 5.95
N SER A 178 -1.91 15.01 6.95
CA SER A 178 -3.12 15.78 7.24
C SER A 178 -2.95 17.21 6.74
N PHE A 179 -3.84 17.63 5.84
CA PHE A 179 -3.79 18.96 5.25
C PHE A 179 -5.18 19.61 5.09
N GLY A 180 -6.17 19.17 5.87
CA GLY A 180 -7.53 19.71 5.79
C GLY A 180 -8.16 19.61 4.39
N GLY A 181 -7.73 18.63 3.58
CA GLY A 181 -8.25 18.40 2.23
C GLY A 181 -7.56 19.13 1.08
N LYS A 182 -6.48 19.90 1.31
CA LYS A 182 -5.68 20.53 0.24
C LYS A 182 -4.20 20.13 0.37
N PRO A 183 -3.50 19.66 -0.68
CA PRO A 183 -2.10 19.28 -0.57
C PRO A 183 -1.21 20.44 -0.06
N ASN A 184 -0.38 20.18 0.94
CA ASN A 184 0.70 21.10 1.29
C ASN A 184 1.91 20.81 0.38
N ASN A 185 2.07 21.61 -0.67
CA ASN A 185 3.10 21.44 -1.68
C ASN A 185 4.53 21.43 -1.09
N ALA A 186 4.80 22.20 -0.04
CA ALA A 186 6.11 22.20 0.62
C ALA A 186 6.40 20.86 1.30
N LYS A 187 5.42 20.31 2.04
CA LYS A 187 5.57 18.99 2.68
C LYS A 187 5.71 17.88 1.63
N VAL A 188 4.90 17.90 0.58
CA VAL A 188 4.98 16.93 -0.53
C VAL A 188 6.36 16.97 -1.20
N LYS A 189 6.87 18.15 -1.55
CA LYS A 189 8.22 18.31 -2.12
C LYS A 189 9.32 17.81 -1.19
N ALA A 190 9.21 18.07 0.11
CA ALA A 190 10.19 17.58 1.09
C ALA A 190 10.23 16.04 1.16
N ILE A 191 9.06 15.40 1.16
CA ILE A 191 8.93 13.94 1.16
C ILE A 191 9.58 13.35 -0.10
N VAL A 192 9.24 13.87 -1.28
CA VAL A 192 9.79 13.36 -2.55
C VAL A 192 11.29 13.59 -2.64
N ARG A 193 11.77 14.78 -2.27
CA ARG A 193 13.20 15.10 -2.25
C ARG A 193 14.00 14.13 -1.37
N ARG A 194 13.51 13.84 -0.16
CA ARG A 194 14.14 12.86 0.74
C ARG A 194 14.11 11.46 0.12
N ALA A 195 12.98 11.03 -0.43
CA ALA A 195 12.85 9.69 -0.99
C ALA A 195 13.76 9.45 -2.20
N ARG A 196 13.90 10.47 -3.06
CA ARG A 196 14.75 10.44 -4.26
C ARG A 196 16.24 10.29 -3.96
N GLN A 197 16.71 10.59 -2.75
CA GLN A 197 18.10 10.32 -2.37
C GLN A 197 18.42 8.81 -2.38
N SER A 198 17.40 7.98 -2.13
CA SER A 198 17.57 6.53 -1.95
C SER A 198 17.14 5.69 -3.16
N CYS A 199 16.47 6.28 -4.17
CA CYS A 199 15.88 5.52 -5.27
C CYS A 199 15.91 6.25 -6.63
N ASP A 200 15.90 5.46 -7.70
CA ASP A 200 15.84 5.92 -9.09
C ASP A 200 14.40 5.95 -9.62
N VAL A 201 13.53 5.12 -9.05
CA VAL A 201 12.09 5.07 -9.34
C VAL A 201 11.33 5.21 -8.03
N LEU A 202 10.42 6.19 -7.95
CA LEU A 202 9.68 6.50 -6.72
C LEU A 202 8.19 6.21 -6.87
N ILE A 203 7.70 5.29 -6.05
CA ILE A 203 6.29 4.94 -5.88
C ILE A 203 5.78 5.61 -4.61
N VAL A 204 4.63 6.28 -4.71
CA VAL A 204 3.95 6.88 -3.55
C VAL A 204 2.62 6.16 -3.32
N ALA A 205 2.52 5.46 -2.18
CA ALA A 205 1.31 4.82 -1.73
C ALA A 205 0.48 5.76 -0.84
N LEU A 206 -0.82 5.89 -1.10
CA LEU A 206 -1.70 6.81 -0.38
C LEU A 206 -2.98 6.10 0.07
N HIS A 207 -3.18 6.00 1.38
CA HIS A 207 -4.41 5.48 1.98
C HIS A 207 -5.41 6.63 2.14
N TRP A 208 -6.40 6.70 1.24
CA TRP A 208 -7.17 7.91 1.00
C TRP A 208 -8.56 7.65 0.40
N GLY A 209 -9.29 8.71 0.08
CA GLY A 209 -10.64 8.64 -0.44
C GLY A 209 -11.68 8.35 0.65
N ILE A 210 -12.79 7.75 0.22
CA ILE A 210 -13.95 7.45 1.04
C ILE A 210 -14.36 6.02 0.71
N GLU A 211 -14.60 5.21 1.74
CA GLU A 211 -15.01 3.81 1.57
C GLU A 211 -16.19 3.69 0.60
N LYS A 212 -16.08 2.71 -0.31
CA LYS A 212 -17.09 2.30 -1.30
C LYS A 212 -17.44 3.34 -2.37
N GLN A 213 -16.78 4.50 -2.40
CA GLN A 213 -16.93 5.42 -3.51
C GLN A 213 -16.13 4.93 -4.73
N THR A 214 -16.82 4.72 -5.85
CA THR A 214 -16.20 4.25 -7.11
C THR A 214 -15.56 5.35 -7.94
N LYS A 215 -15.80 6.63 -7.58
CA LYS A 215 -15.19 7.80 -8.21
C LYS A 215 -14.23 8.47 -7.22
N PRO A 216 -13.01 8.84 -7.64
CA PRO A 216 -12.09 9.55 -6.78
C PRO A 216 -12.59 10.99 -6.57
N THR A 217 -12.35 11.48 -5.36
CA THR A 217 -12.64 12.84 -4.95
C THR A 217 -11.66 13.84 -5.54
N GLY A 218 -11.98 15.14 -5.49
CA GLY A 218 -11.10 16.20 -5.97
C GLY A 218 -9.75 16.25 -5.24
N TYR A 219 -9.73 15.98 -3.93
CA TYR A 219 -8.47 16.01 -3.17
C TYR A 219 -7.53 14.84 -3.52
N GLN A 220 -8.08 13.65 -3.82
CA GLN A 220 -7.26 12.52 -4.26
C GLN A 220 -6.52 12.89 -5.54
N ARG A 221 -7.22 13.50 -6.51
CA ARG A 221 -6.60 14.00 -7.75
C ARG A 221 -5.53 15.04 -7.46
N ALA A 222 -5.89 16.08 -6.71
CA ALA A 222 -4.97 17.17 -6.39
C ALA A 222 -3.70 16.67 -5.67
N LEU A 223 -3.86 15.74 -4.72
CA LEU A 223 -2.73 15.18 -3.98
C LEU A 223 -1.85 14.28 -4.85
N GLY A 224 -2.45 13.41 -5.67
CA GLY A 224 -1.70 12.59 -6.63
C GLY A 224 -0.90 13.43 -7.63
N GLN A 225 -1.53 14.47 -8.19
CA GLN A 225 -0.88 15.43 -9.08
C GLN A 225 0.27 16.16 -8.38
N ALA A 226 0.07 16.63 -7.15
CA ALA A 226 1.12 17.30 -6.38
C ALA A 226 2.35 16.42 -6.13
N PHE A 227 2.16 15.11 -5.90
CA PHE A 227 3.28 14.17 -5.77
C PHE A 227 4.01 13.94 -7.10
N ILE A 228 3.29 13.82 -8.22
CA ILE A 228 3.92 13.73 -9.56
C ILE A 228 4.69 15.02 -9.88
N ASP A 229 4.12 16.19 -9.62
CA ASP A 229 4.79 17.48 -9.81
C ASP A 229 6.05 17.63 -8.96
N ALA A 230 6.09 17.00 -7.79
CA ALA A 230 7.26 16.96 -6.93
C ALA A 230 8.32 15.93 -7.37
N GLY A 231 7.97 15.04 -8.31
CA GLY A 231 8.88 14.06 -8.90
C GLY A 231 8.60 12.60 -8.51
N ALA A 232 7.38 12.23 -8.14
CA ALA A 232 6.99 10.80 -8.06
C ALA A 232 6.79 10.20 -9.47
N ASP A 233 7.07 8.90 -9.64
CA ASP A 233 6.84 8.20 -10.90
C ASP A 233 5.47 7.55 -11.01
N VAL A 234 4.92 7.09 -9.88
CA VAL A 234 3.62 6.43 -9.82
C VAL A 234 2.93 6.76 -8.50
N ILE A 235 1.62 7.04 -8.59
CA ILE A 235 0.76 7.14 -7.42
C ILE A 235 -0.11 5.88 -7.33
N TRP A 236 -0.08 5.23 -6.17
CA TRP A 236 -0.83 4.01 -5.90
C TRP A 236 -1.72 4.18 -4.68
N GLY A 237 -3.00 4.44 -4.94
CA GLY A 237 -4.02 4.68 -3.94
C GLY A 237 -4.73 3.40 -3.50
N HIS A 238 -5.18 3.41 -2.24
CA HIS A 238 -5.94 2.34 -1.58
C HIS A 238 -6.80 2.92 -0.45
N HIS A 239 -7.61 2.09 0.26
CA HIS A 239 -8.69 2.41 1.22
C HIS A 239 -10.13 2.33 0.72
N PRO A 240 -10.52 2.78 -0.50
CA PRO A 240 -11.94 2.76 -0.88
C PRO A 240 -12.57 1.37 -0.88
N HIS A 241 -11.78 0.28 -0.83
CA HIS A 241 -12.20 -1.12 -0.87
C HIS A 241 -13.00 -1.51 -2.13
N VAL A 242 -13.08 -0.62 -3.11
CA VAL A 242 -13.69 -0.81 -4.43
C VAL A 242 -12.75 -0.25 -5.50
N LEU A 243 -12.92 -0.71 -6.73
CA LEU A 243 -12.19 -0.16 -7.87
C LEU A 243 -12.54 1.31 -8.08
N GLN A 244 -11.51 2.12 -8.22
CA GLN A 244 -11.56 3.46 -8.79
C GLN A 244 -10.73 3.49 -10.08
N PRO A 245 -11.00 4.41 -11.01
CA PRO A 245 -10.24 4.53 -12.27
C PRO A 245 -8.74 4.74 -12.05
N THR A 246 -8.00 4.58 -13.14
CA THR A 246 -6.65 5.11 -13.28
C THR A 246 -6.70 6.37 -14.16
N GLU A 247 -5.83 7.33 -13.87
CA GLU A 247 -5.66 8.54 -14.69
C GLU A 247 -4.17 8.67 -15.02
N THR A 248 -3.86 9.38 -16.11
CA THR A 248 -2.49 9.75 -16.48
C THR A 248 -2.34 11.25 -16.28
N TYR A 249 -1.26 11.67 -15.62
CA TYR A 249 -0.92 13.07 -15.42
C TYR A 249 0.56 13.28 -15.69
N ARG A 250 0.89 14.16 -16.65
CA ARG A 250 2.27 14.43 -17.10
C ARG A 250 3.05 13.15 -17.45
N GLY A 251 2.39 12.24 -18.17
CA GLY A 251 2.97 10.96 -18.58
C GLY A 251 3.20 9.97 -17.43
N LYS A 252 2.64 10.19 -16.24
CA LYS A 252 2.77 9.30 -15.07
C LYS A 252 1.39 8.78 -14.61
N PRO A 253 1.27 7.49 -14.27
CA PRO A 253 -0.01 6.93 -13.85
C PRO A 253 -0.36 7.26 -12.40
N ILE A 254 -1.65 7.53 -12.18
CA ILE A 254 -2.30 7.63 -10.88
C ILE A 254 -3.35 6.53 -10.80
N MET A 255 -3.14 5.57 -9.91
CA MET A 255 -4.13 4.55 -9.57
C MET A 255 -4.87 5.00 -8.32
N PHE A 256 -6.19 5.24 -8.39
CA PHE A 256 -6.90 5.77 -7.23
C PHE A 256 -7.28 4.70 -6.20
N SER A 257 -7.66 3.50 -6.64
CA SER A 257 -7.93 2.34 -5.80
C SER A 257 -8.06 1.08 -6.64
N MET A 258 -7.32 0.03 -6.29
CA MET A 258 -7.44 -1.30 -6.92
C MET A 258 -8.46 -2.21 -6.19
N GLY A 259 -9.16 -1.68 -5.19
CA GLY A 259 -10.10 -2.45 -4.37
C GLY A 259 -9.40 -3.37 -3.37
N ASN A 260 -10.12 -4.35 -2.84
CA ASN A 260 -9.52 -5.35 -1.96
C ASN A 260 -8.64 -6.33 -2.74
N LEU A 261 -7.45 -6.64 -2.25
CA LEU A 261 -6.64 -7.76 -2.72
C LEU A 261 -7.17 -9.10 -2.19
N VAL A 262 -7.44 -9.12 -0.88
CA VAL A 262 -8.00 -10.24 -0.13
C VAL A 262 -9.01 -9.64 0.84
N SER A 263 -10.19 -10.23 0.94
CA SER A 263 -11.21 -9.79 1.91
C SER A 263 -12.18 -10.92 2.22
N PRO A 264 -12.68 -11.03 3.47
CA PRO A 264 -13.79 -11.94 3.76
C PRO A 264 -15.08 -11.51 3.04
N ARG A 265 -15.18 -10.25 2.61
CA ARG A 265 -16.32 -9.74 1.85
C ARG A 265 -16.09 -9.94 0.35
N PRO A 266 -17.12 -10.34 -0.41
CA PRO A 266 -17.01 -10.43 -1.85
C PRO A 266 -16.89 -9.03 -2.48
N GLY A 267 -16.25 -8.96 -3.64
CA GLY A 267 -16.08 -7.69 -4.35
C GLY A 267 -15.35 -7.85 -5.67
N LYS A 268 -15.41 -6.81 -6.51
CA LYS A 268 -14.59 -6.71 -7.72
C LYS A 268 -13.27 -6.04 -7.37
N SER A 269 -12.20 -6.52 -8.00
CA SER A 269 -10.84 -6.03 -7.77
C SER A 269 -10.01 -6.15 -9.05
N ALA A 270 -8.78 -5.62 -9.02
CA ALA A 270 -7.83 -5.75 -10.10
C ALA A 270 -6.40 -5.79 -9.55
N LEU A 271 -5.52 -6.48 -10.26
CA LEU A 271 -4.08 -6.22 -10.19
C LEU A 271 -3.76 -5.16 -11.24
N ALA A 272 -2.87 -4.22 -10.91
CA ALA A 272 -2.34 -3.29 -11.89
C ALA A 272 -0.88 -3.63 -12.18
N THR A 273 -0.51 -3.82 -13.44
CA THR A 273 0.88 -4.01 -13.87
C THR A 273 1.35 -2.75 -14.58
N TRP A 274 2.45 -2.20 -14.11
CA TRP A 274 3.13 -1.05 -14.70
C TRP A 274 4.51 -1.47 -15.17
N LYS A 275 4.91 -1.04 -16.37
CA LYS A 275 6.32 -1.10 -16.79
C LYS A 275 6.93 0.25 -16.55
N ILE A 276 8.09 0.27 -15.90
CA ILE A 276 8.77 1.52 -15.54
C ILE A 276 8.98 2.36 -16.80
N GLY A 277 8.44 3.58 -16.79
CA GLY A 277 8.51 4.54 -17.90
C GLY A 277 7.24 4.63 -18.75
N GLU A 278 6.30 3.69 -18.65
CA GLU A 278 5.01 3.77 -19.35
C GLU A 278 4.05 4.75 -18.68
N GLU A 279 3.18 5.39 -19.46
CA GLU A 279 2.25 6.41 -18.96
C GLU A 279 0.99 5.83 -18.31
N SER A 280 0.74 4.54 -18.52
CA SER A 280 -0.47 3.84 -18.07
C SER A 280 -0.14 2.49 -17.46
N VAL A 281 -1.15 1.86 -16.83
CA VAL A 281 -1.03 0.54 -16.22
C VAL A 281 -2.00 -0.43 -16.89
N LYS A 282 -1.60 -1.69 -17.03
CA LYS A 282 -2.48 -2.77 -17.46
C LYS A 282 -3.25 -3.30 -16.24
N LEU A 283 -4.58 -3.34 -16.33
CA LEU A 283 -5.42 -3.90 -15.28
C LEU A 283 -5.78 -5.36 -15.60
N THR A 284 -5.60 -6.23 -14.61
CA THR A 284 -6.06 -7.63 -14.64
C THR A 284 -7.18 -7.80 -13.61
N PRO A 285 -8.46 -7.72 -14.03
CA PRO A 285 -9.59 -7.78 -13.12
C PRO A 285 -9.82 -9.20 -12.58
N TYR A 286 -10.32 -9.28 -11.35
CA TYR A 286 -10.77 -10.52 -10.73
C TYR A 286 -11.88 -10.25 -9.72
N ASN A 287 -12.53 -11.31 -9.25
CA ASN A 287 -13.51 -11.24 -8.18
C ASN A 287 -12.93 -11.84 -6.90
N ILE A 288 -13.32 -11.31 -5.75
CA ILE A 288 -13.11 -11.95 -4.46
C ILE A 288 -14.39 -12.68 -4.07
N ARG A 289 -14.26 -13.96 -3.71
CA ARG A 289 -15.33 -14.76 -3.11
C ARG A 289 -14.75 -15.69 -2.06
N GLY A 290 -15.32 -15.66 -0.85
CA GLY A 290 -14.88 -16.55 0.25
C GLY A 290 -13.41 -16.36 0.64
N GLY A 291 -12.88 -15.14 0.55
CA GLY A 291 -11.48 -14.84 0.89
C GLY A 291 -10.44 -15.23 -0.17
N ARG A 292 -10.87 -15.60 -1.39
CA ARG A 292 -9.97 -15.95 -2.50
C ARG A 292 -10.31 -15.15 -3.75
N ALA A 293 -9.28 -14.86 -4.54
CA ALA A 293 -9.42 -14.31 -5.88
C ALA A 293 -9.92 -15.39 -6.85
N THR A 294 -10.67 -14.96 -7.87
CA THR A 294 -11.10 -15.77 -9.00
C THR A 294 -11.02 -14.89 -10.24
N PHE A 295 -10.07 -15.20 -11.12
CA PHE A 295 -9.95 -14.58 -12.43
C PHE A 295 -11.10 -15.06 -13.33
N LYS A 296 -11.52 -14.21 -14.25
CA LYS A 296 -12.45 -14.60 -15.30
C LYS A 296 -11.72 -15.35 -16.40
#